data_AF-A0A966BVL2-F1
#
_entry.id   AF-A0A966BVL2-F1
#
_cell.length_a   1.000
_cell.length_b   1.000
_cell.length_c   1.000
_cell.angle_alpha   90.00
_cell.angle_beta   90.00
_cell.angle_gamma   90.00
#
_symmetry.space_group_name_H-M   'P 1'
#
loop_
_entity.id
_entity.type
_entity.pdbx_description
1 polymer ?
#
loop_
_entity_poly.entity_id
_entity_poly.type
_entity_poly.pdbx_seq_one_letter_code
_entity_poly.pdbx_strand_id
1 'polypeptide(L)'
;ALTAAAGSDISLIQPTNNFGTVGIVSGNNVTLADANAINLAASTVRGALGVTANGAITDSGTLLVTGTTTLAAGAANNIVLNDVANNFGGAVSVTSGNDVTLIDVDALAVGGTVSGDLTTAAGTTTALNTMTVGGDLTVASTGAITDSGNVSVAGLATLGAGANPITLGDGAGETTNFGSLNVTGTVVTITEDSATELAGVAATTLSLISTGAITDSGPIAVTGAATLNAGANAITLGDAGETTNFGTLNVTGGTVNVSEDSATDLAGVTATTLTLTSAGAITDSGNVQVTGLATLNAGANLITLGDAGGETTNFGSLNVTGGAVTVTEDSATELAGVSATTLALTSAGAITDSGPIAVTGAATLNAGANPITLGDAGETTNFGTLNVTGGAVSVSEDSATDLAGVTATTLTLTSAGAITDSGNIAVTAGAVLNAGANPITLGDAGGETTNFGALMVTGTAVNVTEDSATDLAGVTATTLTVTSAGAITDSGNVSVSGLATLSAGGGASDITLGDGVGETTNFGSLNVTGAVVSIGEDSATELAGANTAGTLDLNSGGAITDTGGASLAVTGNADFADTGGAGITLDGTLNF
;
A
#
# COMPACT_ATOMS: atom_id res chain seq x y z
N ALA A 1 -50.45 0.69 49.56
CA ALA A 1 -49.81 2.02 49.42
C ALA A 1 -49.14 2.37 50.74
N LEU A 2 -47.92 2.89 50.70
CA LEU A 2 -47.15 3.34 51.85
C LEU A 2 -47.06 4.86 51.84
N THR A 3 -47.15 5.48 53.02
CA THR A 3 -47.09 6.93 53.18
C THR A 3 -46.36 7.23 54.48
N ALA A 4 -45.23 7.91 54.39
CA ALA A 4 -44.51 8.44 55.55
C ALA A 4 -44.79 9.95 55.68
N ALA A 5 -44.70 10.45 56.92
CA ALA A 5 -44.74 11.87 57.18
C ALA A 5 -43.58 12.59 56.47
N ALA A 6 -43.71 13.91 56.26
CA ALA A 6 -42.69 14.69 55.56
C ALA A 6 -41.30 14.49 56.17
N GLY A 7 -40.32 14.11 55.33
CA GLY A 7 -38.93 13.86 55.75
C GLY A 7 -38.70 12.53 56.49
N SER A 8 -39.71 11.68 56.64
CA SER A 8 -39.57 10.38 57.30
C SER A 8 -39.25 9.26 56.31
N ASP A 9 -38.43 8.32 56.75
CA ASP A 9 -38.02 7.14 55.99
C ASP A 9 -39.04 6.00 56.16
N ILE A 10 -39.07 5.08 55.18
CA ILE A 10 -39.82 3.82 55.24
C ILE A 10 -38.80 2.69 55.25
N SER A 11 -38.78 1.88 56.30
CA SER A 11 -37.87 0.73 56.42
C SER A 11 -38.66 -0.52 56.75
N LEU A 12 -38.85 -1.38 55.75
CA LEU A 12 -39.54 -2.66 55.84
C LEU A 12 -38.59 -3.78 55.40
N ILE A 13 -37.57 -4.01 56.23
CA ILE A 13 -36.38 -4.82 55.89
C ILE A 13 -36.43 -6.28 56.36
N GLN A 14 -37.57 -6.75 56.88
CA GLN A 14 -37.68 -8.14 57.30
C GLN A 14 -37.74 -9.04 56.05
N PRO A 15 -36.86 -10.04 55.89
CA PRO A 15 -36.82 -10.88 54.69
C PRO A 15 -38.06 -11.77 54.54
N THR A 16 -38.91 -11.84 55.56
CA THR A 16 -40.18 -12.57 55.58
C THR A 16 -41.38 -11.70 55.22
N ASN A 17 -41.19 -10.39 55.01
CA ASN A 17 -42.23 -9.55 54.42
C ASN A 17 -42.66 -10.15 53.07
N ASN A 18 -43.96 -10.15 52.78
CA ASN A 18 -44.50 -10.74 51.55
C ASN A 18 -45.56 -9.79 50.99
N PHE A 19 -45.05 -8.76 50.33
CA PHE A 19 -45.80 -7.79 49.58
C PHE A 19 -46.16 -8.38 48.20
N GLY A 20 -47.31 -7.98 47.67
CA GLY A 20 -47.60 -8.17 46.24
C GLY A 20 -47.23 -6.89 45.50
N THR A 21 -48.21 -6.00 45.36
CA THR A 21 -48.00 -4.67 44.80
C THR A 21 -47.79 -3.62 45.90
N VAL A 22 -46.73 -2.83 45.78
CA VAL A 22 -46.40 -1.72 46.69
C VAL A 22 -46.36 -0.42 45.89
N GLY A 23 -47.14 0.57 46.29
CA GLY A 23 -47.01 1.95 45.80
C GLY A 23 -46.61 2.88 46.94
N ILE A 24 -45.68 3.78 46.70
CA ILE A 24 -45.16 4.74 47.70
C ILE A 24 -45.72 6.11 47.38
N VAL A 25 -46.67 6.61 48.18
CA VAL A 25 -47.23 7.95 47.98
C VAL A 25 -46.23 9.03 48.41
N SER A 26 -45.52 8.79 49.52
CA SER A 26 -44.45 9.64 50.00
C SER A 26 -43.49 8.88 50.91
N GLY A 27 -42.19 9.08 50.72
CA GLY A 27 -41.11 8.65 51.60
C GLY A 27 -39.84 9.46 51.34
N ASN A 28 -39.02 9.67 52.37
CA ASN A 28 -37.68 10.22 52.20
C ASN A 28 -36.75 9.12 51.66
N ASN A 29 -36.13 8.29 52.50
CA ASN A 29 -35.53 7.03 52.06
C ASN A 29 -36.53 5.89 52.19
N VAL A 30 -36.49 4.94 51.26
CA VAL A 30 -37.34 3.74 51.29
C VAL A 30 -36.49 2.49 51.14
N THR A 31 -36.62 1.55 52.06
CA THR A 31 -35.96 0.24 51.98
C THR A 31 -36.98 -0.86 52.19
N LEU A 32 -37.12 -1.73 51.19
CA LEU A 32 -38.06 -2.85 51.16
C LEU A 32 -37.29 -4.16 51.01
N ALA A 33 -37.61 -5.13 51.86
CA ALA A 33 -37.25 -6.53 51.66
C ALA A 33 -38.53 -7.34 51.42
N ASP A 34 -38.50 -8.26 50.47
CA ASP A 34 -39.60 -9.15 50.13
C ASP A 34 -39.16 -10.62 50.02
N ALA A 35 -39.99 -11.52 50.53
CA ALA A 35 -39.78 -12.96 50.54
C ALA A 35 -40.01 -13.59 49.16
N ASN A 36 -40.73 -12.92 48.27
CA ASN A 36 -41.13 -13.38 46.94
C ASN A 36 -40.84 -12.27 45.91
N ALA A 37 -41.63 -12.21 44.83
CA ALA A 37 -41.59 -11.13 43.85
C ALA A 37 -42.35 -9.89 44.35
N ILE A 38 -41.86 -8.71 43.98
CA ILE A 38 -42.47 -7.43 44.31
C ILE A 38 -42.81 -6.65 43.03
N ASN A 39 -44.01 -6.07 42.99
CA ASN A 39 -44.42 -5.14 41.95
C ASN A 39 -44.54 -3.73 42.54
N LEU A 40 -43.73 -2.80 42.03
CA LEU A 40 -43.77 -1.39 42.38
C LEU A 40 -44.85 -0.69 41.54
N ALA A 41 -45.98 -0.39 42.16
CA ALA A 41 -46.93 0.57 41.60
C ALA A 41 -46.37 1.99 41.71
N ALA A 42 -47.09 2.97 41.16
CA ALA A 42 -46.71 4.38 41.18
C ALA A 42 -46.12 4.82 42.54
N SER A 43 -44.87 5.28 42.50
CA SER A 43 -44.06 5.50 43.69
C SER A 43 -43.23 6.77 43.60
N THR A 44 -43.26 7.58 44.67
CA THR A 44 -42.48 8.82 44.82
C THR A 44 -41.56 8.73 46.03
N VAL A 45 -40.24 8.70 45.77
CA VAL A 45 -39.17 8.58 46.77
C VAL A 45 -38.21 9.77 46.62
N ARG A 46 -38.07 10.58 47.69
CA ARG A 46 -37.24 11.82 47.63
C ARG A 46 -35.75 11.56 47.88
N GLY A 47 -35.42 10.45 48.53
CA GLY A 47 -34.07 10.00 48.86
C GLY A 47 -33.77 8.68 48.17
N ALA A 48 -33.07 7.78 48.86
CA ALA A 48 -32.68 6.48 48.29
C ALA A 48 -33.83 5.46 48.29
N LEU A 49 -33.91 4.65 47.23
CA LEU A 49 -34.79 3.47 47.14
C LEU A 49 -33.93 2.19 47.17
N GLY A 50 -34.12 1.34 48.17
CA GLY A 50 -33.51 0.01 48.24
C GLY A 50 -34.58 -1.08 48.17
N VAL A 51 -34.45 -2.02 47.25
CA VAL A 51 -35.38 -3.14 47.08
C VAL A 51 -34.59 -4.45 47.01
N THR A 52 -34.83 -5.34 47.97
CA THR A 52 -34.38 -6.72 47.96
C THR A 52 -35.58 -7.64 47.86
N ALA A 53 -35.62 -8.52 46.87
CA ALA A 53 -36.68 -9.49 46.67
C ALA A 53 -36.06 -10.87 46.41
N ASN A 54 -36.63 -11.94 46.98
CA ASN A 54 -36.28 -13.32 46.61
C ASN A 54 -37.14 -13.80 45.42
N GLY A 55 -37.33 -12.92 44.45
CA GLY A 55 -38.19 -13.07 43.28
C GLY A 55 -38.03 -11.86 42.36
N ALA A 56 -38.82 -11.80 41.29
CA ALA A 56 -38.72 -10.70 40.33
C ALA A 56 -39.07 -9.34 40.97
N ILE A 57 -38.34 -8.30 40.55
CA ILE A 57 -38.69 -6.90 40.86
C ILE A 57 -39.30 -6.31 39.59
N THR A 58 -40.55 -5.86 39.66
CA THR A 58 -41.28 -5.32 38.50
C THR A 58 -41.91 -3.97 38.83
N ASP A 59 -42.28 -3.18 37.84
CA ASP A 59 -43.15 -2.02 37.99
C ASP A 59 -44.51 -2.18 37.28
N SER A 60 -45.48 -1.42 37.76
CA SER A 60 -46.82 -1.29 37.14
C SER A 60 -47.31 0.15 37.07
N GLY A 61 -46.42 1.10 37.36
CA GLY A 61 -46.62 2.53 37.18
C GLY A 61 -45.35 3.29 37.54
N THR A 62 -45.33 4.55 37.14
CA THR A 62 -44.16 5.43 37.24
C THR A 62 -43.46 5.44 38.60
N LEU A 63 -42.15 5.23 38.57
CA LEU A 63 -41.24 5.36 39.68
C LEU A 63 -40.49 6.69 39.57
N LEU A 64 -40.72 7.59 40.53
CA LEU A 64 -39.98 8.84 40.68
C LEU A 64 -39.07 8.74 41.89
N VAL A 65 -37.78 8.54 41.66
CA VAL A 65 -36.76 8.40 42.72
C VAL A 65 -35.72 9.49 42.54
N THR A 66 -35.64 10.45 43.44
CA THR A 66 -34.67 11.55 43.33
C THR A 66 -33.25 11.14 43.75
N GLY A 67 -33.12 10.17 44.67
CA GLY A 67 -31.83 9.65 45.13
C GLY A 67 -31.40 8.39 44.38
N THR A 68 -30.44 7.67 44.97
CA THR A 68 -29.92 6.41 44.41
C THR A 68 -30.93 5.28 44.52
N THR A 69 -30.89 4.34 43.58
CA THR A 69 -31.69 3.11 43.61
C THR A 69 -30.79 1.90 43.77
N THR A 70 -31.13 0.95 44.65
CA THR A 70 -30.40 -0.32 44.82
C THR A 70 -31.37 -1.49 44.68
N LEU A 71 -31.07 -2.41 43.77
CA LEU A 71 -31.94 -3.52 43.38
C LEU A 71 -31.24 -4.87 43.58
N ALA A 72 -31.91 -5.80 44.24
CA ALA A 72 -31.42 -7.16 44.43
C ALA A 72 -32.57 -8.17 44.29
N ALA A 73 -32.71 -8.78 43.11
CA ALA A 73 -33.68 -9.86 42.85
C ALA A 73 -33.06 -11.27 43.00
N GLY A 74 -31.73 -11.34 43.13
CA GLY A 74 -30.97 -12.59 43.03
C GLY A 74 -30.70 -12.98 41.57
N ALA A 75 -29.62 -13.74 41.35
CA ALA A 75 -29.14 -14.11 40.00
C ALA A 75 -30.08 -15.02 39.19
N ALA A 76 -31.16 -15.51 39.79
CA ALA A 76 -32.15 -16.37 39.13
C ALA A 76 -33.45 -15.62 38.74
N ASN A 77 -33.56 -14.33 39.08
CA ASN A 77 -34.79 -13.58 38.89
C ASN A 77 -34.54 -12.25 38.17
N ASN A 78 -35.52 -11.83 37.39
CA ASN A 78 -35.41 -10.65 36.55
C ASN A 78 -35.80 -9.37 37.30
N ILE A 79 -35.25 -8.26 36.84
CA ILE A 79 -35.64 -6.90 37.24
C ILE A 79 -36.21 -6.22 35.99
N VAL A 80 -37.47 -5.81 36.03
CA VAL A 80 -38.13 -5.16 34.89
C VAL A 80 -38.78 -3.87 35.37
N LEU A 81 -38.09 -2.75 35.19
CA LEU A 81 -38.59 -1.40 35.50
C LEU A 81 -38.74 -0.64 34.17
N ASN A 82 -39.84 -0.91 33.46
CA ASN A 82 -40.00 -0.59 32.05
C ASN A 82 -41.12 0.42 31.75
N ASP A 83 -41.68 1.08 32.76
CA ASP A 83 -42.53 2.25 32.53
C ASP A 83 -41.70 3.39 31.93
N VAL A 84 -42.10 3.88 30.76
CA VAL A 84 -41.37 4.92 30.00
C VAL A 84 -41.29 6.26 30.72
N ALA A 85 -42.09 6.48 31.76
CA ALA A 85 -42.08 7.69 32.57
C ALA A 85 -41.28 7.54 33.87
N ASN A 86 -40.68 6.37 34.13
CA ASN A 86 -39.74 6.19 35.24
C ASN A 86 -38.64 7.25 35.19
N ASN A 87 -38.24 7.71 36.38
CA ASN A 87 -37.25 8.76 36.55
C ASN A 87 -36.40 8.45 37.79
N PHE A 88 -35.17 8.00 37.55
CA PHE A 88 -34.15 7.71 38.55
C PHE A 88 -33.12 8.86 38.56
N GLY A 89 -33.39 9.88 39.36
CA GLY A 89 -32.53 11.07 39.50
C GLY A 89 -31.14 10.80 40.11
N GLY A 90 -30.88 9.58 40.61
CA GLY A 90 -29.57 9.13 41.07
C GLY A 90 -29.24 7.74 40.53
N ALA A 91 -27.98 7.31 40.69
CA ALA A 91 -27.49 6.06 40.12
C ALA A 91 -28.30 4.83 40.57
N VAL A 92 -28.57 3.93 39.62
CA VAL A 92 -29.20 2.63 39.82
C VAL A 92 -28.10 1.58 39.95
N SER A 93 -28.03 0.93 41.12
CA SER A 93 -27.09 -0.15 41.42
C SER A 93 -27.81 -1.48 41.48
N VAL A 94 -27.56 -2.36 40.51
CA VAL A 94 -28.04 -3.74 40.50
C VAL A 94 -27.06 -4.60 41.30
N THR A 95 -27.41 -4.93 42.54
CA THR A 95 -26.58 -5.84 43.34
C THR A 95 -26.68 -7.28 42.83
N SER A 96 -27.85 -7.69 42.34
CA SER A 96 -28.05 -8.97 41.64
C SER A 96 -29.35 -8.98 40.85
N GLY A 97 -29.29 -9.56 39.65
CA GLY A 97 -30.43 -9.90 38.79
C GLY A 97 -30.00 -10.89 37.72
N ASN A 98 -30.96 -11.63 37.16
CA ASN A 98 -30.73 -12.41 35.93
C ASN A 98 -30.78 -11.46 34.73
N ASP A 99 -31.95 -11.28 34.10
CA ASP A 99 -32.13 -10.23 33.10
C ASP A 99 -32.63 -8.94 33.75
N VAL A 100 -32.14 -7.81 33.24
CA VAL A 100 -32.47 -6.48 33.77
C VAL A 100 -32.94 -5.58 32.64
N THR A 101 -34.11 -4.95 32.81
CA THR A 101 -34.62 -3.88 31.95
C THR A 101 -34.84 -2.63 32.78
N LEU A 102 -34.20 -1.52 32.40
CA LEU A 102 -34.35 -0.22 33.05
C LEU A 102 -34.68 0.84 32.00
N ILE A 103 -35.82 1.51 32.15
CA ILE A 103 -36.17 2.66 31.34
C ILE A 103 -36.17 3.91 32.23
N ASP A 104 -35.57 4.98 31.74
CA ASP A 104 -35.55 6.29 32.37
C ASP A 104 -35.92 7.38 31.35
N VAL A 105 -36.82 8.27 31.74
CA VAL A 105 -37.25 9.40 30.90
C VAL A 105 -36.16 10.48 30.78
N ASP A 106 -35.19 10.53 31.70
CA ASP A 106 -34.08 11.48 31.75
C ASP A 106 -32.74 10.75 31.52
N ALA A 107 -31.70 11.08 32.30
CA ALA A 107 -30.40 10.41 32.25
C ALA A 107 -30.40 9.19 33.15
N LEU A 108 -29.77 8.10 32.70
CA LEU A 108 -29.64 6.88 33.49
C LEU A 108 -28.17 6.61 33.82
N ALA A 109 -27.81 6.65 35.09
CA ALA A 109 -26.55 6.09 35.56
C ALA A 109 -26.80 4.68 36.14
N VAL A 110 -26.16 3.65 35.58
CA VAL A 110 -26.41 2.25 35.94
C VAL A 110 -25.10 1.52 36.23
N GLY A 111 -25.08 0.64 37.24
CA GLY A 111 -23.95 -0.26 37.47
C GLY A 111 -24.32 -1.47 38.33
N GLY A 112 -23.34 -2.31 38.61
CA GLY A 112 -23.48 -3.51 39.44
C GLY A 112 -23.34 -4.82 38.66
N THR A 113 -24.03 -5.88 39.07
CA THR A 113 -23.87 -7.23 38.51
C THR A 113 -25.19 -7.75 37.97
N VAL A 114 -25.20 -8.00 36.65
CA VAL A 114 -26.28 -8.62 35.90
C VAL A 114 -25.77 -9.96 35.38
N SER A 115 -26.43 -11.06 35.75
CA SER A 115 -25.94 -12.41 35.38
C SER A 115 -26.43 -12.90 34.01
N GLY A 116 -27.50 -12.29 33.48
CA GLY A 116 -27.98 -12.46 32.11
C GLY A 116 -27.84 -11.15 31.33
N ASP A 117 -28.89 -10.75 30.62
CA ASP A 117 -28.87 -9.59 29.72
C ASP A 117 -29.23 -8.29 30.46
N LEU A 118 -28.62 -7.18 30.04
CA LEU A 118 -29.00 -5.83 30.47
C LEU A 118 -29.54 -5.03 29.28
N THR A 119 -30.78 -4.57 29.39
CA THR A 119 -31.40 -3.62 28.45
C THR A 119 -31.67 -2.29 29.15
N THR A 120 -31.18 -1.18 28.59
CA THR A 120 -31.47 0.16 29.09
C THR A 120 -32.05 1.06 28.00
N ALA A 121 -32.94 1.96 28.40
CA ALA A 121 -33.38 3.08 27.57
C ALA A 121 -33.36 4.37 28.39
N ALA A 122 -32.66 5.41 27.90
CA ALA A 122 -32.57 6.71 28.55
C ALA A 122 -33.02 7.84 27.61
N GLY A 123 -33.82 8.77 28.13
CA GLY A 123 -34.24 9.96 27.41
C GLY A 123 -33.14 11.01 27.23
N THR A 124 -31.98 10.87 27.88
CA THR A 124 -30.77 11.67 27.61
C THR A 124 -29.52 10.79 27.69
N THR A 125 -28.55 11.07 28.56
CA THR A 125 -27.28 10.34 28.66
C THR A 125 -27.47 9.01 29.42
N THR A 126 -26.81 7.95 28.95
CA THR A 126 -26.59 6.74 29.74
C THR A 126 -25.15 6.70 30.24
N ALA A 127 -24.95 6.64 31.55
CA ALA A 127 -23.65 6.46 32.18
C ALA A 127 -23.53 5.03 32.73
N LEU A 128 -22.56 4.27 32.20
CA LEU A 128 -22.21 2.94 32.66
C LEU A 128 -21.20 3.09 33.81
N ASN A 129 -21.67 2.94 35.04
CA ASN A 129 -20.79 2.83 36.19
C ASN A 129 -20.16 1.42 36.20
N THR A 130 -19.33 1.13 37.23
CA THR A 130 -18.74 -0.21 37.37
C THR A 130 -19.78 -1.31 37.24
N MET A 131 -19.63 -2.17 36.23
CA MET A 131 -20.65 -3.13 35.85
C MET A 131 -20.08 -4.42 35.24
N THR A 132 -20.77 -5.52 35.51
CA THR A 132 -20.57 -6.82 34.86
C THR A 132 -21.90 -7.32 34.33
N VAL A 133 -21.94 -7.64 33.03
CA VAL A 133 -23.09 -8.24 32.34
C VAL A 133 -22.68 -9.62 31.84
N GLY A 134 -23.37 -10.66 32.32
CA GLY A 134 -23.08 -12.06 31.98
C GLY A 134 -23.61 -12.51 30.61
N GLY A 135 -24.57 -11.77 30.04
CA GLY A 135 -25.09 -11.93 28.68
C GLY A 135 -24.85 -10.69 27.82
N ASP A 136 -25.86 -10.31 27.04
CA ASP A 136 -25.81 -9.18 26.13
C ASP A 136 -26.10 -7.85 26.83
N LEU A 137 -25.46 -6.78 26.38
CA LEU A 137 -25.75 -5.41 26.80
C LEU A 137 -26.43 -4.67 25.64
N THR A 138 -27.65 -4.16 25.86
CA THR A 138 -28.35 -3.29 24.91
C THR A 138 -28.62 -1.93 25.55
N VAL A 139 -28.02 -0.86 25.00
CA VAL A 139 -28.19 0.52 25.47
C VAL A 139 -28.82 1.36 24.38
N ALA A 140 -30.03 1.88 24.63
CA ALA A 140 -30.68 2.86 23.78
C ALA A 140 -30.70 4.24 24.47
N SER A 141 -29.90 5.16 23.99
CA SER A 141 -29.71 6.50 24.57
C SER A 141 -30.09 7.55 23.52
N THR A 142 -30.91 8.55 23.87
CA THR A 142 -31.12 9.71 22.98
C THR A 142 -30.09 10.83 23.21
N GLY A 143 -29.21 10.66 24.19
CA GLY A 143 -28.01 11.45 24.44
C GLY A 143 -26.75 10.59 24.34
N ALA A 144 -25.67 11.03 24.99
CA ALA A 144 -24.39 10.33 24.96
C ALA A 144 -24.45 8.97 25.69
N ILE A 145 -23.49 8.09 25.39
CA ILE A 145 -23.17 6.91 26.21
C ILE A 145 -21.75 7.12 26.75
N THR A 146 -21.61 7.07 28.08
CA THR A 146 -20.33 7.25 28.78
C THR A 146 -20.12 6.17 29.82
N ASP A 147 -18.91 6.02 30.33
CA ASP A 147 -18.63 5.24 31.54
C ASP A 147 -18.00 6.10 32.66
N SER A 148 -17.90 5.51 33.84
CA SER A 148 -17.21 6.11 35.01
C SER A 148 -16.55 5.06 35.90
N GLY A 149 -16.30 3.88 35.32
CA GLY A 149 -15.74 2.72 36.00
C GLY A 149 -15.75 1.50 35.08
N ASN A 150 -15.17 0.41 35.55
CA ASN A 150 -14.96 -0.78 34.72
C ASN A 150 -16.26 -1.37 34.16
N VAL A 151 -16.31 -1.65 32.86
CA VAL A 151 -17.44 -2.29 32.20
C VAL A 151 -16.96 -3.61 31.59
N SER A 152 -17.65 -4.70 31.91
CA SER A 152 -17.38 -6.01 31.31
C SER A 152 -18.68 -6.64 30.83
N VAL A 153 -18.71 -7.03 29.56
CA VAL A 153 -19.85 -7.70 28.91
C VAL A 153 -19.35 -8.99 28.29
N ALA A 154 -19.96 -10.11 28.67
CA ALA A 154 -19.58 -11.41 28.14
C ALA A 154 -20.18 -11.70 26.75
N GLY A 155 -21.35 -11.12 26.46
CA GLY A 155 -22.02 -11.23 25.16
C GLY A 155 -21.77 -10.03 24.24
N LEU A 156 -22.73 -9.77 23.35
CA LEU A 156 -22.73 -8.63 22.43
C LEU A 156 -23.11 -7.34 23.18
N ALA A 157 -22.33 -6.28 23.00
CA ALA A 157 -22.71 -4.94 23.42
C ALA A 157 -23.25 -4.12 22.23
N THR A 158 -24.57 -3.93 22.22
CA THR A 158 -25.28 -3.05 21.29
C THR A 158 -25.49 -1.68 21.92
N LEU A 159 -24.79 -0.66 21.40
CA LEU A 159 -24.76 0.70 21.94
C LEU A 159 -25.29 1.70 20.92
N GLY A 160 -26.50 2.20 21.14
CA GLY A 160 -27.14 3.21 20.29
C GLY A 160 -27.27 4.55 20.98
N ALA A 161 -26.44 5.53 20.60
CA ALA A 161 -26.52 6.92 21.06
C ALA A 161 -27.22 7.85 20.06
N GLY A 162 -27.68 7.32 18.91
CA GLY A 162 -28.29 8.12 17.84
C GLY A 162 -27.28 9.14 17.28
N ALA A 163 -27.64 10.43 17.30
CA ALA A 163 -26.78 11.51 16.79
C ALA A 163 -25.75 12.02 17.81
N ASN A 164 -25.45 11.26 18.86
CA ASN A 164 -24.62 11.66 20.00
C ASN A 164 -23.36 10.80 20.12
N PRO A 165 -22.36 11.23 20.92
CA PRO A 165 -21.13 10.47 21.08
C PRO A 165 -21.29 9.23 21.97
N ILE A 166 -20.40 8.27 21.73
CA ILE A 166 -20.11 7.13 22.60
C ILE A 166 -18.65 7.28 23.03
N THR A 167 -18.40 7.39 24.34
CA THR A 167 -17.04 7.49 24.89
C THR A 167 -16.91 6.46 26.01
N LEU A 168 -16.07 5.45 25.84
CA LEU A 168 -15.88 4.37 26.81
C LEU A 168 -14.39 4.08 27.05
N GLY A 169 -14.02 3.79 28.29
CA GLY A 169 -12.64 3.50 28.68
C GLY A 169 -11.73 4.72 28.53
N ASP A 170 -12.25 5.92 28.77
CA ASP A 170 -11.49 7.17 28.70
C ASP A 170 -10.92 7.60 30.07
N GLY A 171 -11.39 7.01 31.16
CA GLY A 171 -10.89 7.26 32.50
C GLY A 171 -9.63 6.48 32.86
N ALA A 172 -8.75 7.12 33.65
CA ALA A 172 -7.50 6.51 34.07
C ALA A 172 -7.73 5.29 34.99
N GLY A 173 -7.28 4.11 34.57
CA GLY A 173 -7.38 2.87 35.33
C GLY A 173 -8.74 2.18 35.24
N GLU A 174 -9.65 2.69 34.41
CA GLU A 174 -10.84 1.96 33.99
C GLU A 174 -10.43 0.76 33.14
N THR A 175 -11.24 -0.29 33.18
CA THR A 175 -11.10 -1.40 32.24
C THR A 175 -12.41 -1.68 31.55
N THR A 176 -12.36 -1.76 30.24
CA THR A 176 -13.50 -1.97 29.35
C THR A 176 -13.23 -3.23 28.56
N ASN A 177 -14.11 -4.22 28.70
CA ASN A 177 -13.96 -5.51 28.03
C ASN A 177 -15.28 -5.87 27.38
N PHE A 178 -15.36 -5.60 26.08
CA PHE A 178 -16.42 -6.07 25.22
C PHE A 178 -15.83 -7.10 24.26
N GLY A 179 -16.45 -8.27 24.16
CA GLY A 179 -16.05 -9.26 23.16
C GLY A 179 -16.45 -8.81 21.75
N SER A 180 -17.72 -8.44 21.61
CA SER A 180 -18.32 -8.00 20.35
C SER A 180 -19.07 -6.68 20.54
N LEU A 181 -18.92 -5.75 19.60
CA LEU A 181 -19.49 -4.42 19.61
C LEU A 181 -20.38 -4.17 18.40
N ASN A 182 -21.59 -3.66 18.65
CA ASN A 182 -22.45 -3.06 17.64
C ASN A 182 -22.78 -1.61 18.05
N VAL A 183 -22.21 -0.64 17.36
CA VAL A 183 -22.25 0.78 17.77
C VAL A 183 -22.95 1.66 16.74
N THR A 184 -23.80 2.56 17.22
CA THR A 184 -24.41 3.63 16.42
C THR A 184 -24.32 4.96 17.16
N GLY A 185 -23.50 5.88 16.65
CA GLY A 185 -23.23 7.18 17.25
C GLY A 185 -22.63 8.16 16.24
N THR A 186 -22.37 9.41 16.61
CA THR A 186 -21.65 10.35 15.72
C THR A 186 -20.15 10.21 15.87
N VAL A 187 -19.65 10.43 17.09
CA VAL A 187 -18.25 10.22 17.47
C VAL A 187 -18.19 9.02 18.39
N VAL A 188 -17.49 7.96 17.97
CA VAL A 188 -17.28 6.77 18.79
C VAL A 188 -15.82 6.70 19.20
N THR A 189 -15.56 6.76 20.50
CA THR A 189 -14.24 6.61 21.10
C THR A 189 -14.30 5.50 22.14
N ILE A 190 -13.59 4.41 21.90
CA ILE A 190 -13.60 3.24 22.79
C ILE A 190 -12.15 2.79 22.99
N THR A 191 -11.74 2.65 24.24
CA THR A 191 -10.56 1.86 24.63
C THR A 191 -11.06 0.49 25.09
N GLU A 192 -10.38 -0.58 24.72
CA GLU A 192 -10.69 -1.97 25.05
C GLU A 192 -9.46 -2.65 25.64
N ASP A 193 -9.64 -3.34 26.76
CA ASP A 193 -8.63 -4.16 27.41
C ASP A 193 -8.67 -5.63 26.94
N SER A 194 -9.51 -5.93 25.96
CA SER A 194 -9.61 -7.23 25.28
C SER A 194 -9.48 -7.08 23.77
N ALA A 195 -9.40 -8.22 23.06
CA ALA A 195 -9.70 -8.25 21.63
C ALA A 195 -11.14 -7.78 21.37
N THR A 196 -11.37 -7.23 20.18
CA THR A 196 -12.63 -6.59 19.83
C THR A 196 -13.13 -7.09 18.48
N GLU A 197 -14.32 -7.66 18.47
CA GLU A 197 -15.07 -7.92 17.24
C GLU A 197 -16.06 -6.78 16.98
N LEU A 198 -16.02 -6.19 15.79
CA LEU A 198 -16.99 -5.21 15.31
C LEU A 198 -18.14 -5.95 14.61
N ALA A 199 -19.20 -6.26 15.35
CA ALA A 199 -20.44 -6.80 14.79
C ALA A 199 -21.27 -5.77 14.02
N GLY A 200 -20.94 -4.48 14.16
CA GLY A 200 -21.51 -3.41 13.36
C GLY A 200 -21.05 -2.02 13.80
N VAL A 201 -20.79 -1.15 12.84
CA VAL A 201 -20.42 0.24 13.10
C VAL A 201 -21.20 1.17 12.19
N ALA A 202 -21.91 2.13 12.78
CA ALA A 202 -22.46 3.29 12.09
C ALA A 202 -22.00 4.55 12.81
N ALA A 203 -20.98 5.23 12.27
CA ALA A 203 -20.38 6.40 12.89
C ALA A 203 -19.92 7.46 11.87
N THR A 204 -19.81 8.71 12.33
CA THR A 204 -19.07 9.73 11.58
C THR A 204 -17.57 9.56 11.79
N THR A 205 -17.13 9.34 13.03
CA THR A 205 -15.73 9.03 13.33
C THR A 205 -15.64 7.86 14.30
N LEU A 206 -14.64 7.03 14.12
CA LEU A 206 -14.33 5.91 15.01
C LEU A 206 -12.90 6.06 15.53
N SER A 207 -12.71 5.98 16.83
CA SER A 207 -11.41 5.81 17.49
C SER A 207 -11.50 4.59 18.40
N LEU A 208 -10.95 3.47 17.96
CA LEU A 208 -10.93 2.21 18.70
C LEU A 208 -9.49 1.83 19.03
N ILE A 209 -9.19 1.72 20.32
CA ILE A 209 -7.92 1.19 20.81
C ILE A 209 -8.21 -0.14 21.50
N SER A 210 -7.58 -1.22 21.06
CA SER A 210 -7.72 -2.55 21.65
C SER A 210 -6.34 -3.07 22.06
N THR A 211 -6.26 -3.70 23.24
CA THR A 211 -5.05 -4.44 23.65
C THR A 211 -4.92 -5.81 22.96
N GLY A 212 -5.97 -6.26 22.26
CA GLY A 212 -6.02 -7.49 21.48
C GLY A 212 -6.17 -7.23 19.98
N ALA A 213 -6.58 -8.26 19.24
CA ALA A 213 -6.88 -8.13 17.81
C ALA A 213 -8.21 -7.40 17.58
N ILE A 214 -8.33 -6.73 16.44
CA ILE A 214 -9.58 -6.13 15.98
C ILE A 214 -10.07 -6.91 14.75
N THR A 215 -11.29 -7.45 14.83
CA THR A 215 -11.96 -8.16 13.72
C THR A 215 -13.33 -7.56 13.44
N ASP A 216 -13.97 -7.94 12.35
CA ASP A 216 -15.39 -7.67 12.10
C ASP A 216 -16.19 -8.93 11.80
N SER A 217 -17.51 -8.82 11.95
CA SER A 217 -18.49 -9.83 11.55
C SER A 217 -19.81 -9.19 11.09
N GLY A 218 -19.75 -7.91 10.75
CA GLY A 218 -20.89 -7.11 10.35
C GLY A 218 -20.46 -5.78 9.73
N PRO A 219 -21.42 -5.03 9.17
CA PRO A 219 -21.10 -3.88 8.33
C PRO A 219 -20.42 -2.76 9.11
N ILE A 220 -19.39 -2.18 8.51
CA ILE A 220 -18.69 -1.00 9.00
C ILE A 220 -18.97 0.18 8.06
N ALA A 221 -19.60 1.21 8.61
CA ALA A 221 -19.85 2.47 7.93
C ALA A 221 -19.32 3.64 8.78
N VAL A 222 -18.10 4.06 8.48
CA VAL A 222 -17.48 5.26 9.05
C VAL A 222 -17.32 6.30 7.96
N THR A 223 -18.07 7.41 8.03
CA THR A 223 -18.06 8.39 6.93
C THR A 223 -16.90 9.40 6.97
N GLY A 224 -16.18 9.45 8.09
CA GLY A 224 -15.05 10.33 8.33
C GLY A 224 -13.81 9.53 8.76
N ALA A 225 -13.05 10.05 9.71
CA ALA A 225 -11.83 9.40 10.16
C ALA A 225 -12.13 8.14 11.01
N ALA A 226 -11.47 7.03 10.65
CA ALA A 226 -11.41 5.80 11.41
C ALA A 226 -9.98 5.58 11.90
N THR A 227 -9.78 5.56 13.22
CA THR A 227 -8.52 5.23 13.88
C THR A 227 -8.67 3.92 14.63
N LEU A 228 -7.91 2.90 14.22
CA LEU A 228 -7.94 1.57 14.83
C LEU A 228 -6.53 1.18 15.28
N ASN A 229 -6.37 0.88 16.56
CA ASN A 229 -5.08 0.55 17.14
C ASN A 229 -5.16 -0.76 17.93
N ALA A 230 -4.59 -1.82 17.37
CA ALA A 230 -4.45 -3.14 17.99
C ALA A 230 -3.04 -3.36 18.59
N GLY A 231 -2.19 -2.32 18.62
CA GLY A 231 -0.78 -2.42 18.99
C GLY A 231 -0.01 -3.35 18.05
N ALA A 232 0.54 -4.44 18.59
CA ALA A 232 1.24 -5.46 17.82
C ALA A 232 0.32 -6.59 17.32
N ASN A 233 -0.97 -6.57 17.69
CA ASN A 233 -1.93 -7.60 17.30
C ASN A 233 -2.51 -7.33 15.91
N ALA A 234 -3.24 -8.31 15.38
CA ALA A 234 -3.81 -8.21 14.04
C ALA A 234 -5.04 -7.27 13.98
N ILE A 235 -5.21 -6.65 12.83
CA ILE A 235 -6.45 -6.00 12.40
C ILE A 235 -6.93 -6.74 11.15
N THR A 236 -8.16 -7.25 11.14
CA THR A 236 -8.77 -7.92 9.97
C THR A 236 -10.18 -7.41 9.78
N LEU A 237 -10.43 -6.71 8.68
CA LEU A 237 -11.70 -6.02 8.40
C LEU A 237 -12.16 -6.28 6.97
N GLY A 238 -13.46 -6.31 6.75
CA GLY A 238 -14.08 -6.48 5.45
C GLY A 238 -14.23 -7.95 5.06
N ASP A 239 -14.80 -8.76 5.95
CA ASP A 239 -15.12 -10.14 5.66
C ASP A 239 -16.08 -10.27 4.45
N ALA A 240 -15.97 -11.40 3.74
CA ALA A 240 -16.65 -11.56 2.46
C ALA A 240 -18.18 -11.50 2.58
N GLY A 241 -18.79 -10.51 1.93
CA GLY A 241 -20.25 -10.29 1.92
C GLY A 241 -20.72 -9.22 2.90
N GLU A 242 -19.80 -8.65 3.68
CA GLU A 242 -20.05 -7.48 4.53
C GLU A 242 -19.73 -6.20 3.76
N THR A 243 -20.30 -5.07 4.21
CA THR A 243 -19.95 -3.76 3.65
C THR A 243 -18.99 -3.04 4.58
N THR A 244 -17.83 -2.65 4.07
CA THR A 244 -16.80 -1.97 4.89
C THR A 244 -16.36 -0.70 4.19
N ASN A 245 -16.65 0.45 4.81
CA ASN A 245 -16.34 1.77 4.28
C ASN A 245 -15.78 2.67 5.38
N PHE A 246 -14.66 3.32 5.09
CA PHE A 246 -14.04 4.37 5.88
C PHE A 246 -14.01 5.68 5.07
N GLY A 247 -13.96 6.82 5.75
CA GLY A 247 -13.65 8.09 5.10
C GLY A 247 -12.15 8.20 4.90
N THR A 248 -11.42 8.25 6.03
CA THR A 248 -9.97 8.06 6.06
C THR A 248 -9.61 6.98 7.08
N LEU A 249 -8.54 6.26 6.83
CA LEU A 249 -8.13 5.10 7.61
C LEU A 249 -6.76 5.32 8.26
N ASN A 250 -6.72 5.27 9.59
CA ASN A 250 -5.50 5.26 10.38
C ASN A 250 -5.42 3.96 11.18
N VAL A 251 -4.40 3.14 10.91
CA VAL A 251 -4.26 1.79 11.49
C VAL A 251 -2.90 1.56 12.12
N THR A 252 -2.91 0.96 13.31
CA THR A 252 -1.71 0.47 14.00
C THR A 252 -1.94 -1.00 14.38
N GLY A 253 -1.17 -1.91 13.79
CA GLY A 253 -1.29 -3.34 14.03
C GLY A 253 -0.03 -4.12 13.66
N GLY A 254 0.05 -5.39 14.04
CA GLY A 254 1.10 -6.30 13.54
C GLY A 254 0.84 -6.66 12.08
N THR A 255 -0.19 -7.48 11.86
CA THR A 255 -0.72 -7.78 10.52
C THR A 255 -2.03 -7.02 10.33
N VAL A 256 -2.11 -6.23 9.27
CA VAL A 256 -3.32 -5.47 8.92
C VAL A 256 -3.87 -6.03 7.61
N ASN A 257 -5.10 -6.53 7.63
CA ASN A 257 -5.83 -6.99 6.45
C ASN A 257 -7.14 -6.20 6.38
N VAL A 258 -7.35 -5.45 5.31
CA VAL A 258 -8.55 -4.64 5.13
C VAL A 258 -9.07 -4.84 3.71
N SER A 259 -10.36 -5.18 3.61
CA SER A 259 -11.12 -5.07 2.37
C SER A 259 -12.10 -3.92 2.51
N GLU A 260 -12.01 -2.95 1.62
CA GLU A 260 -12.82 -1.74 1.63
C GLU A 260 -13.61 -1.58 0.33
N ASP A 261 -14.90 -1.28 0.45
CA ASP A 261 -15.83 -1.15 -0.68
C ASP A 261 -15.87 0.26 -1.28
N SER A 262 -15.16 1.20 -0.65
CA SER A 262 -14.93 2.56 -1.12
C SER A 262 -13.48 2.76 -1.56
N ALA A 263 -13.15 3.97 -2.00
CA ALA A 263 -11.74 4.39 -2.06
C ALA A 263 -11.17 4.44 -0.64
N THR A 264 -9.90 4.08 -0.49
CA THR A 264 -9.18 4.11 0.78
C THR A 264 -8.20 5.28 0.78
N ASP A 265 -8.38 6.19 1.73
CA ASP A 265 -7.39 7.24 2.04
C ASP A 265 -6.66 6.90 3.34
N LEU A 266 -5.38 6.55 3.24
CA LEU A 266 -4.52 6.18 4.35
C LEU A 266 -4.03 7.43 5.08
N ALA A 267 -4.74 7.80 6.14
CA ALA A 267 -4.33 8.88 7.04
C ALA A 267 -3.15 8.48 7.95
N GLY A 268 -2.87 7.18 8.07
CA GLY A 268 -1.70 6.66 8.77
C GLY A 268 -1.66 5.14 8.80
N VAL A 269 -0.49 4.56 8.58
CA VAL A 269 -0.27 3.12 8.73
C VAL A 269 1.00 2.89 9.54
N THR A 270 0.90 2.07 10.57
CA THR A 270 2.04 1.44 11.24
C THR A 270 1.77 -0.05 11.32
N ALA A 271 2.43 -0.83 10.45
CA ALA A 271 2.24 -2.27 10.36
C ALA A 271 3.54 -3.06 10.14
N THR A 272 3.51 -4.34 10.48
CA THR A 272 4.53 -5.30 10.01
C THR A 272 4.17 -5.80 8.62
N THR A 273 2.92 -6.19 8.39
CA THR A 273 2.40 -6.52 7.05
C THR A 273 1.09 -5.81 6.81
N LEU A 274 0.86 -5.39 5.58
CA LEU A 274 -0.38 -4.75 5.15
C LEU A 274 -0.93 -5.50 3.94
N THR A 275 -2.17 -5.95 4.01
CA THR A 275 -2.96 -6.36 2.85
C THR A 275 -4.16 -5.43 2.78
N LEU A 276 -4.24 -4.61 1.73
CA LEU A 276 -5.34 -3.70 1.50
C LEU A 276 -5.94 -3.97 0.12
N THR A 277 -7.22 -4.35 0.09
CA THR A 277 -8.00 -4.41 -1.14
C THR A 277 -9.06 -3.31 -1.08
N SER A 278 -9.05 -2.43 -2.07
CA SER A 278 -10.00 -1.32 -2.20
C SER A 278 -10.78 -1.48 -3.50
N ALA A 279 -12.10 -1.30 -3.44
CA ALA A 279 -12.93 -1.21 -4.64
C ALA A 279 -12.74 0.12 -5.39
N GLY A 280 -12.16 1.14 -4.72
CA GLY A 280 -11.81 2.43 -5.28
C GLY A 280 -10.30 2.63 -5.41
N ALA A 281 -9.88 3.90 -5.42
CA ALA A 281 -8.46 4.27 -5.41
C ALA A 281 -7.85 4.05 -4.02
N ILE A 282 -6.54 3.84 -3.97
CA ILE A 282 -5.76 3.86 -2.73
C ILE A 282 -4.89 5.13 -2.75
N THR A 283 -5.10 6.01 -1.78
CA THR A 283 -4.29 7.23 -1.58
C THR A 283 -3.77 7.28 -0.15
N ASP A 284 -2.83 8.18 0.12
CA ASP A 284 -2.46 8.57 1.47
C ASP A 284 -2.65 10.07 1.71
N SER A 285 -2.84 10.38 3.00
CA SER A 285 -2.88 11.75 3.52
C SER A 285 -1.99 11.87 4.76
N GLY A 286 -1.13 10.88 4.98
CA GLY A 286 -0.31 10.71 6.17
C GLY A 286 0.69 9.57 6.01
N ASN A 287 1.48 9.32 7.05
CA ASN A 287 2.63 8.41 6.94
C ASN A 287 2.19 6.96 6.76
N VAL A 288 2.80 6.25 5.80
CA VAL A 288 2.61 4.82 5.57
C VAL A 288 3.90 4.07 5.89
N GLN A 289 3.92 3.32 7.00
CA GLN A 289 5.09 2.56 7.44
C GLN A 289 4.74 1.08 7.56
N VAL A 290 5.24 0.26 6.63
CA VAL A 290 5.10 -1.20 6.63
C VAL A 290 6.49 -1.82 6.58
N THR A 291 6.89 -2.52 7.64
CA THR A 291 8.28 -3.03 7.73
C THR A 291 8.53 -4.32 6.96
N GLY A 292 7.48 -5.06 6.62
CA GLY A 292 7.50 -6.26 5.78
C GLY A 292 6.77 -6.03 4.46
N LEU A 293 6.02 -7.04 4.02
CA LEU A 293 5.27 -6.99 2.77
C LEU A 293 4.01 -6.10 2.90
N ALA A 294 3.89 -5.13 2.00
CA ALA A 294 2.67 -4.40 1.70
C ALA A 294 2.07 -4.93 0.39
N THR A 295 0.86 -5.46 0.44
CA THR A 295 0.05 -5.87 -0.72
C THR A 295 -1.12 -4.92 -0.87
N LEU A 296 -1.13 -4.14 -1.95
CA LEU A 296 -2.13 -3.11 -2.23
C LEU A 296 -2.85 -3.41 -3.54
N ASN A 297 -4.17 -3.53 -3.49
CA ASN A 297 -4.99 -3.88 -4.64
C ASN A 297 -6.14 -2.89 -4.80
N ALA A 298 -6.01 -1.99 -5.78
CA ALA A 298 -7.06 -1.04 -6.20
C ALA A 298 -7.79 -1.52 -7.48
N GLY A 299 -7.52 -2.75 -7.95
CA GLY A 299 -8.02 -3.26 -9.22
C GLY A 299 -7.57 -2.42 -10.40
N ALA A 300 -8.52 -1.81 -11.11
CA ALA A 300 -8.23 -0.90 -12.23
C ALA A 300 -8.11 0.58 -11.81
N ASN A 301 -8.32 0.90 -10.52
CA ASN A 301 -8.24 2.26 -10.01
C ASN A 301 -6.78 2.62 -9.67
N LEU A 302 -6.53 3.90 -9.44
CA LEU A 302 -5.19 4.38 -9.14
C LEU A 302 -4.72 3.99 -7.73
N ILE A 303 -3.40 3.90 -7.59
CA ILE A 303 -2.68 3.90 -6.31
C ILE A 303 -1.72 5.10 -6.35
N THR A 304 -1.82 6.00 -5.39
CA THR A 304 -0.89 7.14 -5.23
C THR A 304 -0.43 7.19 -3.79
N LEU A 305 0.87 7.06 -3.54
CA LEU A 305 1.44 7.05 -2.19
C LEU A 305 2.68 7.92 -2.08
N GLY A 306 2.82 8.66 -0.97
CA GLY A 306 3.93 9.58 -0.71
C GLY A 306 3.98 10.74 -1.69
N ASP A 307 2.83 11.21 -2.19
CA ASP A 307 2.78 12.30 -3.16
C ASP A 307 2.79 13.69 -2.52
N ALA A 308 2.50 13.81 -1.22
CA ALA A 308 2.56 15.07 -0.51
C ALA A 308 3.89 15.26 0.24
N GLY A 309 4.35 16.52 0.28
CA GLY A 309 5.58 16.87 0.98
C GLY A 309 5.43 16.72 2.50
N GLY A 310 6.32 15.93 3.12
CA GLY A 310 6.41 15.76 4.57
C GLY A 310 5.77 14.47 5.10
N GLU A 311 5.11 13.71 4.24
CA GLU A 311 4.75 12.31 4.50
C GLU A 311 6.00 11.45 4.52
N THR A 312 5.96 10.38 5.32
CA THR A 312 6.97 9.32 5.25
C THR A 312 6.35 8.03 4.76
N THR A 313 6.86 7.50 3.65
CA THR A 313 6.33 6.29 3.01
C THR A 313 7.44 5.27 2.89
N ASN A 314 7.31 4.14 3.60
CA ASN A 314 8.31 3.08 3.64
C ASN A 314 7.63 1.71 3.62
N PHE A 315 8.11 0.85 2.72
CA PHE A 315 7.74 -0.55 2.62
C PHE A 315 8.99 -1.42 2.82
N GLY A 316 8.81 -2.61 3.40
CA GLY A 316 9.85 -3.64 3.35
C GLY A 316 9.92 -4.21 1.94
N SER A 317 8.78 -4.70 1.47
CA SER A 317 8.55 -5.06 0.07
C SER A 317 7.14 -4.67 -0.36
N LEU A 318 6.97 -4.44 -1.65
CA LEU A 318 5.76 -3.85 -2.23
C LEU A 318 5.18 -4.74 -3.32
N ASN A 319 3.94 -5.15 -3.16
CA ASN A 319 3.13 -5.81 -4.15
C ASN A 319 1.91 -4.95 -4.50
N VAL A 320 1.78 -4.53 -5.75
CA VAL A 320 0.75 -3.57 -6.20
C VAL A 320 -0.06 -4.09 -7.37
N THR A 321 -1.38 -3.92 -7.29
CA THR A 321 -2.31 -4.12 -8.41
C THR A 321 -3.15 -2.86 -8.57
N GLY A 322 -3.01 -2.17 -9.69
CA GLY A 322 -3.69 -0.89 -9.93
C GLY A 322 -3.79 -0.52 -11.41
N GLY A 323 -4.59 0.51 -11.71
CA GLY A 323 -4.57 1.19 -13.00
C GLY A 323 -3.27 1.98 -13.15
N ALA A 324 -3.26 3.22 -12.67
CA ALA A 324 -2.03 4.01 -12.55
C ALA A 324 -1.46 3.86 -11.14
N VAL A 325 -0.19 3.51 -11.02
CA VAL A 325 0.51 3.38 -9.74
C VAL A 325 1.59 4.45 -9.65
N THR A 326 1.49 5.32 -8.65
CA THR A 326 2.51 6.33 -8.31
C THR A 326 2.94 6.13 -6.87
N VAL A 327 4.23 5.90 -6.64
CA VAL A 327 4.78 5.72 -5.29
C VAL A 327 6.06 6.52 -5.16
N THR A 328 6.13 7.35 -4.12
CA THR A 328 7.39 7.90 -3.62
C THR A 328 7.72 7.21 -2.31
N GLU A 329 8.89 6.60 -2.24
CA GLU A 329 9.35 5.81 -1.10
C GLU A 329 10.65 6.37 -0.54
N ASP A 330 10.69 6.52 0.79
CA ASP A 330 11.83 7.07 1.53
C ASP A 330 12.90 6.02 1.88
N SER A 331 12.60 4.75 1.60
CA SER A 331 13.50 3.60 1.72
C SER A 331 13.93 3.08 0.34
N ALA A 332 14.69 1.99 0.33
CA ALA A 332 14.80 1.15 -0.86
C ALA A 332 13.46 0.46 -1.12
N THR A 333 13.16 0.17 -2.39
CA THR A 333 11.95 -0.51 -2.81
C THR A 333 12.28 -1.89 -3.34
N GLU A 334 11.75 -2.94 -2.71
CA GLU A 334 11.70 -4.29 -3.28
C GLU A 334 10.30 -4.54 -3.84
N LEU A 335 10.19 -4.67 -5.16
CA LEU A 335 8.96 -5.00 -5.86
C LEU A 335 8.71 -6.52 -5.76
N ALA A 336 7.88 -6.92 -4.80
CA ALA A 336 7.41 -8.30 -4.66
C ALA A 336 6.36 -8.69 -5.71
N GLY A 337 5.82 -7.70 -6.44
CA GLY A 337 4.93 -7.92 -7.57
C GLY A 337 4.30 -6.63 -8.09
N VAL A 338 4.13 -6.51 -9.41
CA VAL A 338 3.46 -5.36 -10.03
C VAL A 338 2.50 -5.85 -11.10
N SER A 339 1.25 -5.41 -11.01
CA SER A 339 0.28 -5.46 -12.10
C SER A 339 -0.33 -4.07 -12.28
N ALA A 340 0.16 -3.34 -13.30
CA ALA A 340 -0.24 -1.95 -13.51
C ALA A 340 -0.40 -1.58 -14.99
N THR A 341 -1.21 -0.56 -15.26
CA THR A 341 -1.22 0.08 -16.60
C THR A 341 -0.05 1.05 -16.75
N THR A 342 0.26 1.83 -15.71
CA THR A 342 1.45 2.68 -15.64
C THR A 342 2.06 2.59 -14.26
N LEU A 343 3.38 2.67 -14.18
CA LEU A 343 4.13 2.69 -12.91
C LEU A 343 5.02 3.93 -12.88
N ALA A 344 4.89 4.76 -11.86
CA ALA A 344 5.82 5.82 -11.53
C ALA A 344 6.33 5.56 -10.10
N LEU A 345 7.57 5.11 -9.98
CA LEU A 345 8.20 4.79 -8.71
C LEU A 345 9.43 5.66 -8.50
N THR A 346 9.44 6.44 -7.44
CA THR A 346 10.63 7.15 -6.96
C THR A 346 11.04 6.54 -5.62
N SER A 347 12.27 6.05 -5.53
CA SER A 347 12.82 5.43 -4.34
C SER A 347 14.05 6.21 -3.88
N ALA A 348 14.13 6.50 -2.58
CA ALA A 348 15.33 7.11 -1.99
C ALA A 348 16.50 6.11 -1.90
N GLY A 349 16.21 4.81 -1.99
CA GLY A 349 17.18 3.72 -2.03
C GLY A 349 17.27 3.02 -3.40
N ALA A 350 17.71 1.77 -3.38
CA ALA A 350 17.75 0.90 -4.56
C ALA A 350 16.33 0.45 -4.94
N ILE A 351 16.13 0.13 -6.22
CA ILE A 351 14.92 -0.55 -6.70
C ILE A 351 15.30 -1.97 -7.13
N THR A 352 14.71 -2.98 -6.49
CA THR A 352 14.88 -4.40 -6.82
C THR A 352 13.55 -5.09 -7.00
N ASP A 353 13.53 -6.31 -7.54
CA ASP A 353 12.35 -7.17 -7.55
C ASP A 353 12.61 -8.53 -6.89
N SER A 354 11.52 -9.18 -6.52
CA SER A 354 11.48 -10.58 -6.06
C SER A 354 10.21 -11.30 -6.51
N GLY A 355 9.56 -10.74 -7.53
CA GLY A 355 8.30 -11.22 -8.06
C GLY A 355 7.96 -10.55 -9.40
N PRO A 356 6.90 -11.03 -10.08
CA PRO A 356 6.63 -10.66 -11.46
C PRO A 356 6.25 -9.18 -11.59
N ILE A 357 6.76 -8.55 -12.65
CA ILE A 357 6.43 -7.19 -13.04
C ILE A 357 5.70 -7.21 -14.38
N ALA A 358 4.47 -6.70 -14.38
CA ALA A 358 3.66 -6.51 -15.57
C ALA A 358 3.12 -5.08 -15.61
N VAL A 359 3.80 -4.23 -16.39
CA VAL A 359 3.37 -2.85 -16.68
C VAL A 359 3.06 -2.75 -18.17
N THR A 360 1.80 -2.53 -18.54
CA THR A 360 1.39 -2.54 -19.96
C THR A 360 1.69 -1.23 -20.70
N GLY A 361 1.90 -0.15 -19.97
CA GLY A 361 2.18 1.19 -20.48
C GLY A 361 3.52 1.71 -19.98
N ALA A 362 3.59 3.00 -19.66
CA ALA A 362 4.83 3.62 -19.21
C ALA A 362 5.23 3.19 -17.79
N ALA A 363 6.47 2.76 -17.64
CA ALA A 363 7.15 2.57 -16.37
C ALA A 363 8.25 3.63 -16.21
N THR A 364 8.17 4.45 -15.16
CA THR A 364 9.17 5.44 -14.77
C THR A 364 9.72 5.05 -13.41
N LEU A 365 11.01 4.67 -13.36
CA LEU A 365 11.68 4.18 -12.16
C LEU A 365 12.86 5.10 -11.84
N ASN A 366 12.86 5.69 -10.64
CA ASN A 366 13.87 6.64 -10.23
C ASN A 366 14.46 6.25 -8.87
N ALA A 367 15.68 5.72 -8.87
CA ALA A 367 16.47 5.40 -7.69
C ALA A 367 17.54 6.49 -7.40
N GLY A 368 17.52 7.61 -8.12
CA GLY A 368 18.55 8.65 -8.05
C GLY A 368 19.93 8.09 -8.43
N ALA A 369 20.88 8.09 -7.49
CA ALA A 369 22.21 7.53 -7.69
C ALA A 369 22.33 6.04 -7.27
N ASN A 370 21.26 5.46 -6.71
CA ASN A 370 21.24 4.08 -6.26
C ASN A 370 20.98 3.11 -7.42
N PRO A 371 21.28 1.81 -7.26
CA PRO A 371 21.07 0.85 -8.32
C PRO A 371 19.59 0.53 -8.56
N ILE A 372 19.28 0.14 -9.81
CA ILE A 372 18.05 -0.52 -10.22
C ILE A 372 18.43 -1.91 -10.73
N THR A 373 17.85 -2.97 -10.20
CA THR A 373 18.10 -4.37 -10.63
C THR A 373 16.77 -5.09 -10.75
N LEU A 374 16.36 -5.45 -11.96
CA LEU A 374 15.06 -6.02 -12.25
C LEU A 374 15.15 -7.23 -13.20
N GLY A 375 14.24 -8.18 -13.03
CA GLY A 375 14.14 -9.38 -13.85
C GLY A 375 15.03 -10.51 -13.35
N ASP A 376 14.89 -10.84 -12.07
CA ASP A 376 15.57 -11.99 -11.48
C ASP A 376 15.17 -13.32 -12.16
N ALA A 377 16.07 -14.30 -12.08
CA ALA A 377 15.93 -15.54 -12.85
C ALA A 377 14.67 -16.34 -12.44
N GLY A 378 13.75 -16.52 -13.39
CA GLY A 378 12.50 -17.27 -13.20
C GLY A 378 11.28 -16.38 -12.92
N GLU A 379 11.47 -15.07 -12.84
CA GLU A 379 10.42 -14.08 -12.77
C GLU A 379 10.03 -13.62 -14.18
N THR A 380 8.83 -13.03 -14.31
CA THR A 380 8.41 -12.41 -15.57
C THR A 380 8.48 -10.90 -15.43
N THR A 381 9.22 -10.22 -16.31
CA THR A 381 9.37 -8.76 -16.25
C THR A 381 9.04 -8.15 -17.60
N ASN A 382 7.97 -7.36 -17.63
CA ASN A 382 7.48 -6.69 -18.85
C ASN A 382 7.10 -5.25 -18.55
N PHE A 383 7.59 -4.34 -19.37
CA PHE A 383 7.24 -2.93 -19.43
C PHE A 383 6.66 -2.61 -20.81
N GLY A 384 5.81 -1.59 -20.89
CA GLY A 384 5.40 -1.04 -22.18
C GLY A 384 6.52 -0.15 -22.73
N THR A 385 6.76 0.96 -22.04
CA THR A 385 7.94 1.81 -22.27
C THR A 385 8.68 1.99 -20.95
N LEU A 386 10.00 2.06 -20.97
CA LEU A 386 10.84 2.11 -19.78
C LEU A 386 11.61 3.43 -19.71
N ASN A 387 11.39 4.17 -18.62
CA ASN A 387 12.17 5.35 -18.25
C ASN A 387 12.87 5.08 -16.92
N VAL A 388 14.19 5.18 -16.88
CA VAL A 388 15.00 4.81 -15.71
C VAL A 388 16.00 5.92 -15.34
N THR A 389 16.09 6.21 -14.05
CA THR A 389 17.13 7.05 -13.46
C THR A 389 17.77 6.29 -12.30
N GLY A 390 19.05 5.95 -12.42
CA GLY A 390 19.77 5.15 -11.42
C GLY A 390 21.29 5.29 -11.52
N GLY A 391 22.02 4.77 -10.55
CA GLY A 391 23.47 4.62 -10.63
C GLY A 391 23.84 3.49 -11.60
N ALA A 392 23.77 2.25 -11.13
CA ALA A 392 23.86 1.06 -11.97
C ALA A 392 22.46 0.55 -12.28
N VAL A 393 22.10 0.45 -13.55
CA VAL A 393 20.81 -0.10 -13.99
C VAL A 393 21.04 -1.45 -14.64
N SER A 394 20.36 -2.48 -14.15
CA SER A 394 20.34 -3.83 -14.70
C SER A 394 18.90 -4.28 -14.88
N VAL A 395 18.48 -4.59 -16.10
CA VAL A 395 17.12 -5.02 -16.41
C VAL A 395 17.17 -6.25 -17.32
N SER A 396 16.48 -7.31 -16.93
CA SER A 396 16.12 -8.42 -17.80
C SER A 396 14.63 -8.35 -18.11
N GLU A 397 14.29 -8.22 -19.39
CA GLU A 397 12.92 -8.01 -19.85
C GLU A 397 12.50 -9.11 -20.83
N ASP A 398 11.30 -9.65 -20.61
CA ASP A 398 10.74 -10.76 -21.40
C ASP A 398 9.95 -10.29 -22.62
N SER A 399 9.77 -8.97 -22.76
CA SER A 399 9.18 -8.30 -23.92
C SER A 399 10.23 -7.54 -24.72
N ALA A 400 9.80 -6.89 -25.81
CA ALA A 400 10.60 -5.83 -26.41
C ALA A 400 10.71 -4.66 -25.43
N THR A 401 11.85 -3.99 -25.44
CA THR A 401 12.12 -2.83 -24.57
C THR A 401 12.16 -1.57 -25.41
N ASP A 402 11.27 -0.63 -25.11
CA ASP A 402 11.32 0.75 -25.62
C ASP A 402 11.84 1.68 -24.51
N LEU A 403 13.05 2.20 -24.67
CA LEU A 403 13.69 3.13 -23.74
C LEU A 403 13.16 4.55 -23.98
N ALA A 404 12.13 4.93 -23.22
CA ALA A 404 11.58 6.28 -23.21
C ALA A 404 12.49 7.30 -22.48
N GLY A 405 13.49 6.83 -21.74
CA GLY A 405 14.50 7.68 -21.12
C GLY A 405 15.48 6.89 -20.26
N VAL A 406 16.76 7.21 -20.33
CA VAL A 406 17.79 6.59 -19.47
C VAL A 406 18.71 7.67 -18.95
N THR A 407 18.87 7.72 -17.62
CA THR A 407 19.95 8.44 -16.95
C THR A 407 20.65 7.47 -16.02
N ALA A 408 21.84 7.00 -16.42
CA ALA A 408 22.58 6.00 -15.66
C ALA A 408 24.10 6.19 -15.68
N THR A 409 24.79 5.64 -14.68
CA THR A 409 26.23 5.41 -14.75
C THR A 409 26.54 4.22 -15.65
N THR A 410 25.91 3.08 -15.38
CA THR A 410 25.99 1.88 -16.25
C THR A 410 24.61 1.37 -16.58
N LEU A 411 24.44 0.84 -17.78
CA LEU A 411 23.22 0.15 -18.21
C LEU A 411 23.56 -1.29 -18.61
N THR A 412 22.89 -2.27 -18.02
CA THR A 412 22.85 -3.65 -18.51
C THR A 412 21.41 -3.98 -18.82
N LEU A 413 21.10 -4.24 -20.09
CA LEU A 413 19.75 -4.54 -20.55
C LEU A 413 19.79 -5.83 -21.37
N THR A 414 19.08 -6.85 -20.90
CA THR A 414 18.77 -8.04 -21.70
C THR A 414 17.30 -8.03 -22.02
N SER A 415 16.96 -8.05 -23.31
CA SER A 415 15.58 -8.08 -23.79
C SER A 415 15.36 -9.35 -24.61
N ALA A 416 14.24 -10.04 -24.36
CA ALA A 416 13.79 -11.15 -25.20
C ALA A 416 13.21 -10.67 -26.54
N GLY A 417 12.93 -9.36 -26.67
CA GLY A 417 12.49 -8.70 -27.90
C GLY A 417 13.52 -7.73 -28.47
N ALA A 418 13.05 -6.81 -29.32
CA ALA A 418 13.87 -5.73 -29.85
C ALA A 418 14.15 -4.69 -28.75
N ILE A 419 15.29 -3.99 -28.87
CA ILE A 419 15.60 -2.82 -28.04
C ILE A 419 15.48 -1.58 -28.93
N THR A 420 14.58 -0.67 -28.56
CA THR A 420 14.38 0.62 -29.22
C THR A 420 14.45 1.77 -28.22
N ASP A 421 14.51 3.00 -28.69
CA ASP A 421 14.31 4.19 -27.88
C ASP A 421 13.22 5.10 -28.44
N SER A 422 12.71 5.94 -27.55
CA SER A 422 11.73 6.99 -27.83
C SER A 422 12.03 8.27 -27.03
N GLY A 423 13.19 8.30 -26.38
CA GLY A 423 13.65 9.42 -25.58
C GLY A 423 15.15 9.35 -25.32
N ASN A 424 15.66 10.32 -24.57
CA ASN A 424 17.10 10.50 -24.41
C ASN A 424 17.76 9.37 -23.61
N ILE A 425 18.94 8.96 -24.05
CA ILE A 425 19.80 8.00 -23.35
C ILE A 425 21.09 8.69 -22.94
N ALA A 426 21.35 8.71 -21.63
CA ALA A 426 22.57 9.23 -21.03
C ALA A 426 23.20 8.18 -20.12
N VAL A 427 24.16 7.42 -20.66
CA VAL A 427 24.94 6.42 -19.92
C VAL A 427 26.41 6.83 -19.92
N THR A 428 27.00 7.01 -18.74
CA THR A 428 28.32 7.69 -18.63
C THR A 428 29.53 6.76 -18.57
N ALA A 429 29.39 5.54 -18.04
CA ALA A 429 30.51 4.60 -17.90
C ALA A 429 30.45 3.43 -18.89
N GLY A 430 29.26 2.97 -19.25
CA GLY A 430 29.09 1.97 -20.31
C GLY A 430 27.73 1.27 -20.31
N ALA A 431 27.36 0.74 -21.47
CA ALA A 431 26.13 0.02 -21.71
C ALA A 431 26.41 -1.39 -22.26
N VAL A 432 25.70 -2.38 -21.73
CA VAL A 432 25.64 -3.76 -22.23
C VAL A 432 24.20 -4.01 -22.66
N LEU A 433 23.96 -4.14 -23.96
CA LEU A 433 22.63 -4.29 -24.55
C LEU A 433 22.55 -5.62 -25.31
N ASN A 434 21.64 -6.49 -24.91
CA ASN A 434 21.48 -7.81 -25.48
C ASN A 434 20.03 -8.05 -25.89
N ALA A 435 19.75 -7.95 -27.19
CA ALA A 435 18.46 -8.29 -27.80
C ALA A 435 18.43 -9.73 -28.36
N GLY A 436 19.51 -10.50 -28.17
CA GLY A 436 19.65 -11.87 -28.68
C GLY A 436 19.48 -11.94 -30.20
N ALA A 437 18.39 -12.58 -30.65
CA ALA A 437 18.06 -12.73 -32.07
C ALA A 437 17.25 -11.56 -32.66
N ASN A 438 17.06 -10.48 -31.91
CA ASN A 438 16.24 -9.33 -32.29
C ASN A 438 17.11 -8.09 -32.62
N PRO A 439 16.55 -7.08 -33.29
CA PRO A 439 17.29 -5.85 -33.60
C PRO A 439 17.46 -4.93 -32.39
N ILE A 440 18.47 -4.07 -32.49
CA ILE A 440 18.70 -2.91 -31.62
C ILE A 440 18.66 -1.67 -32.51
N THR A 441 17.85 -0.67 -32.18
CA THR A 441 17.77 0.60 -32.92
C THR A 441 17.72 1.75 -31.93
N LEU A 442 18.74 2.59 -31.90
CA LEU A 442 18.92 3.64 -30.88
C LEU A 442 19.32 4.97 -31.52
N GLY A 443 18.74 6.07 -31.04
CA GLY A 443 18.97 7.43 -31.54
C GLY A 443 18.46 7.62 -32.96
N ASP A 444 17.41 6.90 -33.37
CA ASP A 444 16.88 6.97 -34.73
C ASP A 444 15.84 8.08 -34.93
N ALA A 445 15.28 8.63 -33.84
CA ALA A 445 14.35 9.74 -33.91
C ALA A 445 15.05 11.10 -33.77
N GLY A 446 14.57 12.07 -34.56
CA GLY A 446 15.16 13.40 -34.59
C GLY A 446 14.92 14.17 -33.27
N GLY A 447 15.99 14.62 -32.63
CA GLY A 447 15.95 15.47 -31.43
C GLY A 447 16.18 14.72 -30.11
N GLU A 448 16.32 13.40 -30.16
CA GLU A 448 16.85 12.60 -29.06
C GLU A 448 18.33 12.87 -28.87
N THR A 449 18.80 12.73 -27.63
CA THR A 449 20.24 12.67 -27.34
C THR A 449 20.63 11.29 -26.85
N THR A 450 21.56 10.63 -27.53
CA THR A 450 21.96 9.26 -27.22
C THR A 450 23.47 9.22 -26.98
N ASN A 451 23.87 8.89 -25.75
CA ASN A 451 25.26 8.81 -25.34
C ASN A 451 25.49 7.55 -24.51
N PHE A 452 26.49 6.79 -24.91
CA PHE A 452 27.04 5.66 -24.19
C PHE A 452 28.49 5.98 -23.82
N GLY A 453 28.99 5.29 -22.78
CA GLY A 453 30.43 5.19 -22.56
C GLY A 453 30.99 4.11 -23.47
N ALA A 454 31.52 3.06 -22.85
CA ALA A 454 31.80 1.81 -23.54
C ALA A 454 30.50 1.11 -23.93
N LEU A 455 30.33 0.73 -25.21
CA LEU A 455 29.14 0.10 -25.75
C LEU A 455 29.39 -1.36 -26.10
N MET A 456 28.66 -2.26 -25.45
CA MET A 456 28.61 -3.67 -25.77
C MET A 456 27.21 -4.05 -26.27
N VAL A 457 27.12 -4.65 -27.44
CA VAL A 457 25.85 -4.94 -28.13
C VAL A 457 25.81 -6.36 -28.68
N THR A 458 24.68 -7.04 -28.48
CA THR A 458 24.36 -8.32 -29.10
C THR A 458 22.96 -8.26 -29.70
N GLY A 459 22.85 -8.43 -31.02
CA GLY A 459 21.58 -8.37 -31.74
C GLY A 459 21.71 -8.82 -33.19
N THR A 460 20.62 -8.85 -33.95
CA THR A 460 20.70 -9.17 -35.39
C THR A 460 21.07 -7.94 -36.22
N ALA A 461 20.17 -6.97 -36.32
CA ALA A 461 20.47 -5.66 -36.90
C ALA A 461 20.65 -4.64 -35.78
N VAL A 462 21.87 -4.10 -35.64
CA VAL A 462 22.20 -3.10 -34.64
C VAL A 462 22.38 -1.76 -35.35
N ASN A 463 21.53 -0.78 -35.06
CA ASN A 463 21.62 0.59 -35.56
C ASN A 463 21.73 1.53 -34.37
N VAL A 464 22.83 2.28 -34.28
CA VAL A 464 23.08 3.22 -33.19
C VAL A 464 23.50 4.56 -33.78
N THR A 465 22.79 5.61 -33.41
CA THR A 465 23.21 6.99 -33.59
C THR A 465 23.62 7.53 -32.23
N GLU A 466 24.83 8.06 -32.14
CA GLU A 466 25.42 8.49 -30.88
C GLU A 466 25.95 9.92 -31.01
N ASP A 467 25.61 10.76 -30.03
CA ASP A 467 25.99 12.18 -29.99
C ASP A 467 27.35 12.43 -29.32
N SER A 468 27.96 11.36 -28.80
CA SER A 468 29.32 11.30 -28.28
C SER A 468 30.23 10.50 -29.22
N ALA A 469 31.50 10.33 -28.84
CA ALA A 469 32.33 9.29 -29.40
C ALA A 469 31.78 7.92 -28.98
N THR A 470 31.92 6.92 -29.85
CA THR A 470 31.48 5.55 -29.62
C THR A 470 32.68 4.65 -29.38
N ASP A 471 32.76 4.00 -28.22
CA ASP A 471 33.75 2.95 -27.93
C ASP A 471 33.06 1.59 -27.97
N LEU A 472 33.36 0.78 -28.99
CA LEU A 472 32.83 -0.56 -29.18
C LEU A 472 33.58 -1.55 -28.28
N ALA A 473 33.09 -1.71 -27.06
CA ALA A 473 33.66 -2.66 -26.09
C ALA A 473 33.25 -4.12 -26.34
N GLY A 474 32.30 -4.36 -27.25
CA GLY A 474 31.99 -5.69 -27.74
C GLY A 474 30.79 -5.70 -28.68
N VAL A 475 30.94 -6.26 -29.88
CA VAL A 475 29.84 -6.34 -30.85
C VAL A 475 29.67 -7.78 -31.32
N THR A 476 28.44 -8.27 -31.25
CA THR A 476 28.01 -9.47 -31.97
C THR A 476 26.74 -9.14 -32.75
N ALA A 477 26.88 -8.98 -34.08
CA ALA A 477 25.78 -8.58 -34.94
C ALA A 477 25.75 -9.31 -36.30
N THR A 478 24.57 -9.32 -36.93
CA THR A 478 24.46 -9.65 -38.36
C THR A 478 24.77 -8.42 -39.21
N THR A 479 24.16 -7.28 -38.89
CA THR A 479 24.51 -5.99 -39.49
C THR A 479 24.72 -4.96 -38.40
N LEU A 480 25.66 -4.06 -38.62
CA LEU A 480 25.97 -2.97 -37.71
C LEU A 480 25.89 -1.65 -38.46
N THR A 481 25.16 -0.68 -37.94
CA THR A 481 25.22 0.72 -38.36
C THR A 481 25.56 1.55 -37.13
N VAL A 482 26.69 2.25 -37.15
CA VAL A 482 27.07 3.20 -36.10
C VAL A 482 27.29 4.57 -36.75
N THR A 483 26.48 5.54 -36.35
CA THR A 483 26.67 6.94 -36.70
C THR A 483 27.03 7.70 -35.43
N SER A 484 28.31 8.02 -35.28
CA SER A 484 28.83 8.72 -34.11
C SER A 484 29.10 10.19 -34.46
N ALA A 485 28.75 11.12 -33.57
CA ALA A 485 29.17 12.52 -33.68
C ALA A 485 30.66 12.70 -33.36
N GLY A 486 31.26 11.76 -32.63
CA GLY A 486 32.69 11.71 -32.32
C GLY A 486 33.44 10.64 -33.12
N ALA A 487 34.57 10.22 -32.55
CA ALA A 487 35.35 9.10 -33.08
C ALA A 487 34.67 7.76 -32.78
N ILE A 488 34.94 6.75 -33.61
CA ILE A 488 34.56 5.36 -33.36
C ILE A 488 35.83 4.58 -33.05
N THR A 489 35.90 4.00 -31.85
CA THR A 489 37.00 3.13 -31.40
C THR A 489 36.48 1.78 -30.98
N ASP A 490 37.37 0.81 -30.75
CA ASP A 490 37.06 -0.42 -30.03
C ASP A 490 37.96 -0.60 -28.80
N SER A 491 37.45 -1.37 -27.86
CA SER A 491 38.15 -1.81 -26.65
C SER A 491 37.85 -3.27 -26.33
N GLY A 492 37.23 -3.97 -27.29
CA GLY A 492 36.86 -5.37 -27.22
C GLY A 492 36.51 -5.91 -28.59
N ASN A 493 36.06 -7.16 -28.65
CA ASN A 493 35.86 -7.87 -29.91
C ASN A 493 34.70 -7.27 -30.72
N VAL A 494 34.92 -7.04 -32.02
CA VAL A 494 33.89 -6.61 -32.96
C VAL A 494 33.65 -7.72 -33.99
N SER A 495 32.47 -8.35 -33.94
CA SER A 495 32.10 -9.42 -34.86
C SER A 495 30.78 -9.10 -35.56
N VAL A 496 30.86 -8.72 -36.84
CA VAL A 496 29.70 -8.46 -37.69
C VAL A 496 29.75 -9.39 -38.90
N SER A 497 28.79 -10.32 -38.98
CA SER A 497 28.80 -11.35 -40.04
C SER A 497 28.36 -10.86 -41.42
N GLY A 498 27.70 -9.70 -41.49
CA GLY A 498 27.24 -9.04 -42.71
C GLY A 498 27.85 -7.65 -42.85
N LEU A 499 27.05 -6.68 -43.30
CA LEU A 499 27.51 -5.31 -43.53
C LEU A 499 27.65 -4.54 -42.21
N ALA A 500 28.83 -3.96 -41.99
CA ALA A 500 29.09 -2.90 -41.02
C ALA A 500 29.17 -1.55 -41.74
N THR A 501 28.33 -0.59 -41.33
CA THR A 501 28.36 0.81 -41.79
C THR A 501 28.76 1.71 -40.63
N LEU A 502 29.90 2.38 -40.75
CA LEU A 502 30.49 3.19 -39.68
C LEU A 502 30.71 4.62 -40.18
N SER A 503 30.16 5.61 -39.47
CA SER A 503 30.30 7.03 -39.80
C SER A 503 30.69 7.82 -38.57
N ALA A 504 31.92 8.36 -38.55
CA ALA A 504 32.47 9.14 -37.44
C ALA A 504 32.48 10.64 -37.75
N GLY A 505 31.79 11.46 -36.96
CA GLY A 505 31.68 12.91 -37.08
C GLY A 505 31.18 13.38 -38.46
N GLY A 506 30.38 12.58 -39.15
CA GLY A 506 29.99 12.83 -40.54
C GLY A 506 31.17 12.90 -41.52
N GLY A 507 32.26 12.17 -41.23
CA GLY A 507 33.52 12.18 -41.97
C GLY A 507 34.58 13.13 -41.39
N ALA A 508 34.30 13.84 -40.30
CA ALA A 508 35.24 14.75 -39.65
C ALA A 508 35.99 14.13 -38.45
N SER A 509 35.59 12.94 -37.98
CA SER A 509 36.23 12.25 -36.86
C SER A 509 36.79 10.89 -37.27
N ASP A 510 37.62 10.32 -36.42
CA ASP A 510 38.42 9.14 -36.74
C ASP A 510 37.66 7.83 -36.47
N ILE A 511 38.02 6.79 -37.22
CA ILE A 511 37.61 5.40 -37.00
C ILE A 511 38.89 4.60 -36.78
N THR A 512 39.08 4.05 -35.58
CA THR A 512 40.22 3.19 -35.24
C THR A 512 39.69 1.88 -34.68
N LEU A 513 39.85 0.78 -35.39
CA LEU A 513 39.36 -0.53 -34.95
C LEU A 513 40.45 -1.61 -35.10
N GLY A 514 40.47 -2.58 -34.18
CA GLY A 514 41.40 -3.71 -34.20
C GLY A 514 42.85 -3.31 -33.95
N ASP A 515 43.08 -2.24 -33.17
CA ASP A 515 44.43 -1.78 -32.79
C ASP A 515 44.91 -2.38 -31.45
N GLY A 516 44.00 -2.96 -30.66
CA GLY A 516 44.31 -3.57 -29.39
C GLY A 516 44.85 -5.01 -29.50
N VAL A 517 45.69 -5.36 -28.51
CA VAL A 517 46.34 -6.68 -28.47
C VAL A 517 45.36 -7.77 -28.00
N GLY A 518 45.06 -8.72 -28.89
CA GLY A 518 44.19 -9.86 -28.57
C GLY A 518 42.70 -9.59 -28.69
N GLU A 519 42.32 -8.41 -29.18
CA GLU A 519 41.00 -8.15 -29.73
C GLU A 519 40.83 -8.92 -31.04
N THR A 520 39.58 -9.21 -31.38
CA THR A 520 39.23 -9.80 -32.68
C THR A 520 38.23 -8.91 -33.39
N THR A 521 38.55 -8.55 -34.62
CA THR A 521 37.75 -7.61 -35.42
C THR A 521 37.45 -8.25 -36.77
N ASN A 522 36.17 -8.55 -37.01
CA ASN A 522 35.71 -9.28 -38.19
C ASN A 522 34.46 -8.61 -38.76
N PHE A 523 34.50 -8.31 -40.05
CA PHE A 523 33.37 -7.81 -40.80
C PHE A 523 33.06 -8.75 -41.98
N GLY A 524 31.77 -8.93 -42.31
CA GLY A 524 31.39 -9.60 -43.55
C GLY A 524 31.65 -8.69 -44.73
N SER A 525 31.19 -7.44 -44.63
CA SER A 525 31.54 -6.34 -45.51
C SER A 525 31.54 -5.03 -44.75
N LEU A 526 32.22 -4.01 -45.28
CA LEU A 526 32.51 -2.78 -44.58
C LEU A 526 32.19 -1.54 -45.43
N ASN A 527 31.54 -0.55 -44.82
CA ASN A 527 31.26 0.75 -45.37
C ASN A 527 31.65 1.84 -44.34
N VAL A 528 32.64 2.68 -44.66
CA VAL A 528 33.24 3.63 -43.71
C VAL A 528 33.20 5.08 -44.19
N THR A 529 32.94 6.00 -43.26
CA THR A 529 33.04 7.45 -43.47
C THR A 529 33.76 8.08 -42.27
N GLY A 530 35.01 8.51 -42.44
CA GLY A 530 35.83 9.09 -41.36
C GLY A 530 36.92 10.03 -41.85
N ALA A 531 37.57 10.74 -40.92
CA ALA A 531 38.72 11.59 -41.21
C ALA A 531 40.01 10.76 -41.29
N VAL A 532 40.42 10.10 -40.23
CA VAL A 532 41.41 9.02 -40.26
C VAL A 532 40.68 7.70 -40.08
N VAL A 533 40.85 6.76 -41.00
CA VAL A 533 40.30 5.40 -40.88
C VAL A 533 41.49 4.43 -40.78
N SER A 534 41.61 3.76 -39.63
CA SER A 534 42.61 2.73 -39.35
C SER A 534 41.90 1.47 -38.88
N ILE A 535 41.87 0.41 -39.69
CA ILE A 535 41.15 -0.83 -39.36
C ILE A 535 42.10 -2.01 -39.51
N GLY A 536 42.32 -2.70 -38.39
CA GLY A 536 42.87 -4.05 -38.33
C GLY A 536 41.72 -5.05 -38.33
N GLU A 537 41.58 -5.81 -39.40
CA GLU A 537 40.58 -6.86 -39.55
C GLU A 537 41.25 -8.23 -39.60
N ASP A 538 40.78 -9.20 -38.81
CA ASP A 538 41.33 -10.56 -38.79
C ASP A 538 40.83 -11.41 -39.96
N SER A 539 39.61 -11.12 -40.44
CA SER A 539 38.99 -11.75 -41.61
C SER A 539 39.42 -11.08 -42.92
N ALA A 540 38.80 -11.49 -44.03
CA ALA A 540 38.93 -10.79 -45.29
C ALA A 540 38.06 -9.53 -45.27
N THR A 541 38.64 -8.37 -45.58
CA THR A 541 37.90 -7.13 -45.76
C THR A 541 37.22 -7.08 -47.13
N GLU A 542 35.89 -6.97 -47.17
CA GLU A 542 35.13 -6.64 -48.39
C GLU A 542 34.52 -5.25 -48.27
N LEU A 543 35.00 -4.28 -49.06
CA LEU A 543 34.43 -2.93 -49.09
C LEU A 543 33.10 -2.91 -49.87
N ALA A 544 32.09 -2.30 -49.28
CA ALA A 544 30.77 -2.15 -49.85
C ALA A 544 30.30 -0.69 -49.78
N GLY A 545 29.39 -0.32 -50.70
CA GLY A 545 28.81 1.02 -50.71
C GLY A 545 29.84 2.15 -50.96
N ALA A 546 29.53 3.34 -50.46
CA ALA A 546 30.33 4.53 -50.68
C ALA A 546 31.22 4.84 -49.46
N ASN A 547 32.51 4.58 -49.61
CA ASN A 547 33.51 4.75 -48.57
C ASN A 547 34.26 6.07 -48.75
N THR A 548 34.46 6.81 -47.66
CA THR A 548 35.24 8.05 -47.66
C THR A 548 36.20 8.11 -46.48
N ALA A 549 37.45 8.49 -46.75
CA ALA A 549 38.45 8.74 -45.72
C ALA A 549 39.31 9.98 -46.03
N GLY A 550 39.74 10.70 -45.01
CA GLY A 550 40.86 11.64 -45.14
C GLY A 550 42.16 10.88 -45.38
N THR A 551 42.50 9.97 -44.48
CA THR A 551 43.56 8.95 -44.65
C THR A 551 43.00 7.57 -44.33
N LEU A 552 43.48 6.54 -45.02
CA LEU A 552 43.03 5.17 -44.88
C LEU A 552 44.23 4.25 -44.61
N ASP A 553 44.12 3.40 -43.59
CA ASP A 553 45.01 2.28 -43.30
C ASP A 553 44.12 1.04 -43.07
N LEU A 554 44.16 0.08 -44.00
CA LEU A 554 43.42 -1.18 -43.90
C LEU A 554 44.39 -2.35 -43.82
N ASN A 555 44.47 -2.95 -42.64
CA ASN A 555 45.27 -4.14 -42.38
C ASN A 555 44.32 -5.34 -42.25
N SER A 556 44.36 -6.27 -43.21
CA SER A 556 43.46 -7.43 -43.26
C SER A 556 44.24 -8.73 -43.08
N GLY A 557 43.71 -9.65 -42.27
CA GLY A 557 44.18 -11.03 -42.12
C GLY A 557 43.80 -11.92 -43.30
N GLY A 558 42.82 -11.51 -44.09
CA GLY A 558 42.42 -12.12 -45.36
C GLY A 558 42.60 -11.19 -46.58
N ALA A 559 41.93 -11.53 -47.69
CA ALA A 559 41.97 -10.71 -48.89
C ALA A 559 41.27 -9.36 -48.66
N ILE A 560 41.75 -8.31 -49.32
CA ILE A 560 41.05 -7.03 -49.39
C ILE A 560 40.36 -6.97 -50.75
N THR A 561 39.03 -6.90 -50.73
CA THR A 561 38.17 -6.91 -51.92
C THR A 561 37.14 -5.80 -51.88
N ASP A 562 36.45 -5.56 -52.98
CA ASP A 562 35.27 -4.71 -53.01
C ASP A 562 34.13 -5.34 -53.81
N THR A 563 32.91 -4.92 -53.47
CA THR A 563 31.71 -5.32 -54.22
C THR A 563 31.63 -4.52 -55.51
N GLY A 564 31.05 -5.08 -56.57
CA GLY A 564 30.99 -4.46 -57.92
C GLY A 564 30.20 -3.14 -58.04
N GLY A 565 29.76 -2.54 -56.94
CA GLY A 565 29.18 -1.19 -56.85
C GLY A 565 29.80 -0.31 -55.78
N ALA A 566 30.89 -0.74 -55.15
CA ALA A 566 31.59 0.03 -54.15
C ALA A 566 32.35 1.20 -54.77
N SER A 567 32.50 2.27 -53.99
CA SER A 567 33.41 3.36 -54.30
C SER A 567 34.26 3.68 -53.08
N LEU A 568 35.51 4.05 -53.32
CA LEU A 568 36.44 4.48 -52.28
C LEU A 568 37.04 5.83 -52.66
N ALA A 569 36.80 6.84 -51.83
CA ALA A 569 37.39 8.17 -51.96
C ALA A 569 38.31 8.47 -50.77
N VAL A 570 39.61 8.61 -51.02
CA VAL A 570 40.61 8.97 -50.01
C VAL A 570 41.31 10.25 -50.45
N THR A 571 41.35 11.28 -49.60
CA THR A 571 41.95 12.58 -49.97
C THR A 571 43.44 12.69 -49.66
N GLY A 572 43.95 11.81 -48.82
CA GLY A 572 45.34 11.71 -48.40
C GLY A 572 45.94 10.36 -48.73
N ASN A 573 46.71 9.79 -47.81
CA ASN A 573 47.32 8.48 -48.01
C ASN A 573 46.29 7.36 -47.82
N ALA A 574 46.32 6.38 -48.73
CA ALA A 574 45.66 5.10 -48.56
C ALA A 574 46.72 3.99 -48.50
N ASP A 575 46.75 3.25 -47.40
CA ASP A 575 47.56 2.06 -47.18
C ASP A 575 46.66 0.83 -47.08
N PHE A 576 47.13 -0.27 -47.68
CA PHE A 576 46.43 -1.55 -47.70
C PHE A 576 47.45 -2.65 -47.47
N ALA A 577 47.29 -3.40 -46.38
CA ALA A 577 48.11 -4.55 -46.08
C ALA A 577 47.27 -5.82 -45.98
N ASP A 578 47.47 -6.74 -46.91
CA ASP A 578 47.02 -8.12 -46.80
C ASP A 578 48.09 -8.91 -46.03
N THR A 579 47.91 -9.02 -44.72
CA THR A 579 48.84 -9.69 -43.82
C THR A 579 48.76 -11.22 -43.93
N GLY A 580 47.66 -11.75 -44.49
CA GLY A 580 47.45 -13.17 -44.75
C GLY A 580 48.01 -13.69 -46.09
N GLY A 581 48.30 -12.79 -47.03
CA GLY A 581 48.82 -13.12 -48.37
C GLY A 581 47.78 -13.61 -49.37
N ALA A 582 46.49 -13.31 -49.16
CA ALA A 582 45.38 -13.71 -50.04
C ALA A 582 45.15 -12.79 -51.26
N GLY A 583 45.69 -11.57 -51.25
CA GLY A 583 45.66 -10.59 -52.32
C GLY A 583 44.77 -9.36 -52.05
N ILE A 584 45.03 -8.29 -52.80
CA ILE A 584 44.22 -7.05 -52.82
C ILE A 584 43.62 -6.91 -54.22
N THR A 585 42.29 -6.87 -54.33
CA THR A 585 41.55 -6.70 -55.59
C THR A 585 40.46 -5.66 -55.40
N LEU A 586 40.66 -4.47 -55.94
CA LEU A 586 39.68 -3.39 -55.91
C LEU A 586 39.24 -3.06 -57.35
N ASP A 587 38.01 -3.38 -57.71
CA ASP A 587 37.44 -3.22 -59.06
C ASP A 587 36.38 -2.12 -59.18
N GLY A 588 36.00 -1.51 -58.05
CA GLY A 588 35.07 -0.42 -57.93
C GLY A 588 35.62 0.95 -58.33
N THR A 589 34.90 2.01 -57.95
CA THR A 589 35.32 3.38 -58.27
C THR A 589 36.32 3.90 -57.24
N LEU A 590 37.58 4.05 -57.66
CA LEU A 590 38.67 4.51 -56.79
C LEU A 590 39.04 5.97 -57.08
N ASN A 591 39.05 6.81 -56.05
CA ASN A 591 39.42 8.22 -56.10
C ASN A 591 40.45 8.52 -54.99
N PHE A 592 41.72 8.62 -55.37
CA PHE A 592 42.86 8.89 -54.48
C PHE A 592 43.50 10.25 -54.79
#